data_AF-A0A6B3IHB1-F1
#
_entry.id   AF-A0A6B3IHB1-F1
#
_cell.length_a   1.000
_cell.length_b   1.000
_cell.length_c   1.000
_cell.angle_alpha   90.00
_cell.angle_beta   90.00
_cell.angle_gamma   90.00
#
_symmetry.space_group_name_H-M   'P 1'
#
loop_
_entity.id
_entity.type
_entity.pdbx_description
1 polymer ?
#
loop_
_entity_poly.entity_id
_entity_poly.type
_entity_poly.pdbx_seq_one_letter_code
_entity_poly.pdbx_strand_id
1 'polypeptide(L)'
;LWYLQIRNGDEYTAEAAGNGVQQVVQPAVRGSILDARGVPLADNETRLVVSASRTELLKMKDDGVGVLTRLADVLDMKAQDVRDKVRLCDSKTPQPCWNGSPYQPIPVTDEATTQQALQIRERAEDFPGITAEPTAVRRYAAPGKARTAQVLGYLSPVTDEEIQQAQDGPSPYLRSDQVGRSGIERTYDKELRGKAGVTRYEVDNL
;
A
#
# COMPACT_ATOMS: atom_id res chain seq x y z
N LEU A 1 -14.48 40.02 18.73
CA LEU A 1 -15.12 38.69 18.64
C LEU A 1 -16.18 38.53 17.55
N TRP A 2 -16.65 39.60 16.88
CA TRP A 2 -17.73 39.52 15.88
C TRP A 2 -17.28 39.12 14.45
N TYR A 3 -16.00 39.33 14.13
CA TYR A 3 -15.46 39.08 12.79
C TYR A 3 -15.20 37.58 12.49
N LEU A 4 -14.90 36.78 13.52
CA LEU A 4 -14.51 35.36 13.33
C LEU A 4 -15.70 34.41 13.16
N GLN A 5 -16.88 34.76 13.72
CA GLN A 5 -18.03 33.87 13.78
C GLN A 5 -19.08 34.14 12.70
N ILE A 6 -19.15 35.35 12.14
CA ILE A 6 -20.25 35.73 11.24
C ILE A 6 -19.82 35.87 9.78
N ARG A 7 -18.57 36.27 9.50
CA ARG A 7 -18.12 36.43 8.10
C ARG A 7 -17.58 35.15 7.48
N ASN A 8 -16.99 34.27 8.29
CA ASN A 8 -16.40 33.00 7.87
C ASN A 8 -17.08 31.79 8.55
N GLY A 9 -18.23 31.98 9.20
CA GLY A 9 -18.94 30.90 9.90
C GLY A 9 -19.34 29.75 8.98
N ASP A 10 -19.84 30.07 7.77
CA ASP A 10 -20.19 29.10 6.73
C ASP A 10 -18.94 28.40 6.15
N GLU A 11 -17.81 29.12 6.11
CA GLU A 11 -16.53 28.61 5.60
C GLU A 11 -15.91 27.61 6.62
N TYR A 12 -15.88 27.97 7.91
CA TYR A 12 -15.37 27.09 8.97
C TYR A 12 -16.32 25.93 9.30
N THR A 13 -17.64 26.06 9.11
CA THR A 13 -18.55 24.91 9.25
C THR A 13 -18.42 23.93 8.09
N ALA A 14 -18.17 24.41 6.87
CA ALA A 14 -17.84 23.55 5.73
C ALA A 14 -16.48 22.84 5.92
N GLU A 15 -15.47 23.55 6.43
CA GLU A 15 -14.15 22.97 6.75
C GLU A 15 -14.22 21.97 7.93
N ALA A 16 -15.06 22.25 8.94
CA ALA A 16 -15.30 21.34 10.06
C ALA A 16 -16.09 20.09 9.65
N ALA A 17 -17.04 20.20 8.72
CA ALA A 17 -17.77 19.05 8.18
C ALA A 17 -16.87 18.12 7.36
N GLY A 18 -15.81 18.66 6.72
CA GLY A 18 -14.81 17.86 5.98
C GLY A 18 -13.95 16.97 6.88
N ASN A 19 -13.80 17.33 8.17
CA ASN A 19 -12.97 16.59 9.12
C ASN A 19 -13.65 15.34 9.72
N GLY A 20 -14.94 15.12 9.46
CA GLY A 20 -15.72 14.02 10.06
C GLY A 20 -15.81 12.75 9.22
N VAL A 21 -15.20 12.66 8.04
CA VAL A 21 -15.34 11.49 7.16
C VAL A 21 -13.98 10.89 6.82
N GLN A 22 -13.65 9.78 7.45
CA GLN A 22 -12.47 8.99 7.08
C GLN A 22 -12.87 7.98 5.98
N GLN A 23 -12.29 8.13 4.80
CA GLN A 23 -12.47 7.19 3.70
C GLN A 23 -11.43 6.07 3.81
N VAL A 24 -11.90 4.85 4.01
CA VAL A 24 -11.05 3.66 3.92
C VAL A 24 -11.24 3.07 2.54
N VAL A 25 -10.20 3.18 1.72
CA VAL A 25 -10.20 2.65 0.36
C VAL A 25 -9.62 1.24 0.40
N GLN A 26 -10.44 0.25 0.02
CA GLN A 26 -10.00 -1.12 -0.14
C GLN A 26 -9.59 -1.34 -1.60
N PRO A 27 -8.29 -1.62 -1.87
CA PRO A 27 -7.82 -1.89 -3.21
C PRO A 27 -8.56 -3.09 -3.82
N ALA A 28 -8.89 -3.00 -5.10
CA ALA A 28 -9.46 -4.13 -5.83
C ALA A 28 -8.39 -5.17 -6.15
N VAL A 29 -8.78 -6.45 -6.16
CA VAL A 29 -7.93 -7.52 -6.68
C VAL A 29 -7.82 -7.37 -8.19
N ARG A 30 -6.59 -7.29 -8.70
CA ARG A 30 -6.31 -7.12 -10.13
C ARG A 30 -6.75 -8.34 -10.93
N GLY A 31 -7.25 -8.15 -12.14
CA GLY A 31 -7.68 -9.21 -13.05
C GLY A 31 -6.54 -10.20 -13.40
N SER A 32 -6.92 -11.45 -13.68
CA SER A 32 -5.97 -12.49 -14.11
C SER A 32 -5.72 -12.42 -15.61
N ILE A 33 -4.49 -12.68 -16.03
CA ILE A 33 -4.07 -12.84 -17.42
C ILE A 33 -3.91 -14.34 -17.69
N LEU A 34 -4.68 -14.86 -18.64
CA LEU A 34 -4.72 -16.28 -18.99
C LEU A 34 -4.15 -16.51 -20.40
N ASP A 35 -3.60 -17.70 -20.66
CA ASP A 35 -3.31 -18.15 -22.01
C ASP A 35 -4.61 -18.53 -22.77
N ALA A 36 -4.49 -18.84 -24.07
CA ALA A 36 -5.64 -19.21 -24.91
C ALA A 36 -6.40 -20.47 -24.43
N ARG A 37 -5.80 -21.27 -23.54
CA ARG A 37 -6.39 -22.47 -22.95
C ARG A 37 -6.93 -22.22 -21.53
N GLY A 38 -6.86 -20.98 -21.04
CA GLY A 38 -7.31 -20.60 -19.70
C GLY A 38 -6.26 -20.82 -18.60
N VAL A 39 -5.00 -21.15 -18.93
CA VAL A 39 -3.94 -21.33 -17.92
C VAL A 39 -3.46 -19.95 -17.45
N PRO A 40 -3.42 -19.67 -16.13
CA PRO A 40 -2.95 -18.38 -15.64
C PRO A 40 -1.48 -18.16 -15.95
N LEU A 41 -1.18 -17.01 -16.53
CA LEU A 41 0.17 -16.48 -16.77
C LEU A 41 0.52 -15.38 -15.77
N ALA A 42 -0.47 -14.60 -15.36
CA ALA A 42 -0.37 -13.68 -14.23
C ALA A 42 -1.69 -13.69 -13.45
N ASP A 43 -1.64 -14.01 -12.17
CA ASP A 43 -2.80 -14.05 -11.28
C ASP A 43 -2.43 -13.44 -9.93
N ASN A 44 -3.24 -13.67 -8.91
CA ASN A 44 -2.94 -13.21 -7.56
C ASN A 44 -2.93 -14.41 -6.62
N GLU A 45 -1.96 -14.41 -5.72
CA GLU A 45 -1.80 -15.41 -4.68
C GLU A 45 -1.97 -14.74 -3.32
N THR A 46 -2.75 -15.36 -2.44
CA THR A 46 -2.88 -14.88 -1.06
C THR A 46 -1.60 -15.20 -0.29
N ARG A 47 -0.91 -14.17 0.16
CA ARG A 47 0.29 -14.27 1.01
C ARG A 47 0.10 -13.52 2.32
N LEU A 48 0.82 -13.90 3.35
CA LEU A 48 0.89 -13.15 4.59
C LEU A 48 1.90 -12.01 4.39
N VAL A 49 1.38 -10.80 4.24
CA VAL A 49 2.21 -9.61 4.04
C VAL A 49 2.38 -8.91 5.37
N VAL A 50 3.63 -8.72 5.76
CA VAL A 50 3.99 -7.94 6.95
C VAL A 50 4.29 -6.52 6.51
N SER A 51 3.53 -5.56 7.03
CA SER A 51 3.61 -4.16 6.65
C SER A 51 3.87 -3.26 7.85
N ALA A 52 4.51 -2.12 7.61
CA ALA A 52 4.84 -1.12 8.61
C ALA A 52 4.12 0.21 8.32
N SER A 53 3.41 0.73 9.30
CA SER A 53 2.80 2.06 9.28
C SER A 53 3.83 3.11 9.68
N ARG A 54 4.37 3.83 8.69
CA ARG A 54 5.37 4.87 8.93
C ARG A 54 4.86 5.98 9.84
N THR A 55 3.59 6.35 9.74
CA THR A 55 2.99 7.40 10.57
C THR A 55 2.85 7.00 12.03
N GLU A 56 2.63 5.72 12.32
CA GLU A 56 2.62 5.21 13.70
C GLU A 56 4.02 5.11 14.27
N LEU A 57 4.98 4.61 13.48
CA LEU A 57 6.39 4.53 13.90
C LEU A 57 6.97 5.90 14.26
N LEU A 58 6.69 6.94 13.47
CA LEU A 58 7.17 8.31 13.73
C LEU A 58 6.51 9.00 14.93
N LYS A 59 5.40 8.47 15.46
CA LYS A 59 4.81 8.98 16.71
C LYS A 59 5.54 8.46 17.95
N MET A 60 6.40 7.46 17.80
CA MET A 60 7.14 6.84 18.89
C MET A 60 8.37 7.68 19.26
N LYS A 61 8.83 7.55 20.51
CA LYS A 61 9.96 8.32 21.03
C LYS A 61 11.28 8.06 20.30
N ASP A 62 11.41 6.88 19.69
CA ASP A 62 12.58 6.39 18.99
C ASP A 62 12.35 6.26 17.48
N ASP A 63 11.34 6.93 16.93
CA ASP A 63 10.93 6.82 15.51
C ASP A 63 10.69 5.37 15.04
N GLY A 64 10.32 4.48 15.98
CA GLY A 64 10.04 3.07 15.69
C GLY A 64 11.28 2.18 15.54
N VAL A 65 12.48 2.71 15.82
CA VAL A 65 13.76 1.99 15.74
C VAL A 65 13.74 0.67 16.51
N GLY A 66 13.21 0.67 17.74
CA GLY A 66 13.10 -0.52 18.59
C GLY A 66 12.13 -1.56 18.03
N VAL A 67 10.98 -1.11 17.51
CA VAL A 67 9.97 -1.98 16.89
C VAL A 67 10.54 -2.65 15.64
N LEU A 68 11.17 -1.87 14.75
CA LEU A 68 11.75 -2.39 13.52
C LEU A 68 12.90 -3.36 13.78
N THR A 69 13.62 -3.19 14.89
CA THR A 69 14.68 -4.13 15.30
C THR A 69 14.08 -5.46 15.75
N ARG A 70 13.07 -5.44 16.63
CA ARG A 70 12.35 -6.67 17.03
C ARG A 70 11.70 -7.36 15.84
N LEU A 71 11.14 -6.58 14.92
CA LEU A 71 10.53 -7.10 13.71
C LEU A 71 11.56 -7.85 12.86
N ALA A 72 12.75 -7.27 12.71
CA ALA A 72 13.84 -7.89 11.98
C ALA A 72 14.26 -9.24 12.60
N ASP A 73 14.31 -9.32 13.94
CA ASP A 73 14.60 -10.57 14.64
C ASP A 73 13.55 -11.66 14.37
N VAL A 74 12.26 -11.30 14.32
CA VAL A 74 11.19 -12.26 14.00
C VAL A 74 11.26 -12.70 12.54
N LEU A 75 11.55 -11.76 11.63
CA LEU A 75 11.58 -12.02 10.19
C LEU A 75 12.88 -12.68 9.71
N ASP A 76 13.86 -12.89 10.59
CA ASP A 76 15.22 -13.32 10.24
C ASP A 76 15.87 -12.40 9.18
N MET A 77 15.67 -11.09 9.36
CA MET A 77 16.19 -10.04 8.49
C MET A 77 17.19 -9.18 9.24
N LYS A 78 18.06 -8.46 8.52
CA LYS A 78 18.89 -7.43 9.15
C LYS A 78 18.02 -6.23 9.52
N ALA A 79 18.20 -5.70 10.73
CA ALA A 79 17.48 -4.51 11.18
C ALA A 79 17.68 -3.31 10.24
N GLN A 80 18.88 -3.18 9.64
CA GLN A 80 19.15 -2.13 8.65
C GLN A 80 18.29 -2.29 7.39
N ASP A 81 18.16 -3.51 6.86
CA ASP A 81 17.38 -3.78 5.65
C ASP A 81 15.89 -3.47 5.87
N VAL A 82 15.35 -3.80 7.05
CA VAL A 82 13.96 -3.49 7.43
C VAL A 82 13.77 -1.97 7.51
N ARG A 83 14.68 -1.24 8.16
CA ARG A 83 14.61 0.23 8.25
C ARG A 83 14.71 0.90 6.89
N ASP A 84 15.61 0.40 6.04
CA ASP A 84 15.81 0.93 4.69
C ASP A 84 14.58 0.70 3.81
N LYS A 85 13.81 -0.39 3.99
CA LYS A 85 12.54 -0.58 3.26
C LYS A 85 11.44 0.40 3.68
N VAL A 86 11.41 0.84 4.94
CA VAL A 86 10.33 1.66 5.52
C VAL A 86 10.52 3.16 5.26
N ARG A 87 11.70 3.60 4.82
CA ARG A 87 11.93 5.00 4.42
C ARG A 87 11.25 5.32 3.08
N LEU A 88 10.89 6.58 2.88
CA LEU A 88 10.36 7.02 1.58
C LEU A 88 11.50 7.22 0.58
N CYS A 89 11.22 6.97 -0.69
CA CYS A 89 12.10 7.37 -1.76
C CYS A 89 12.05 8.90 -1.93
N ASP A 90 13.20 9.53 -1.81
CA ASP A 90 13.42 10.91 -2.23
C ASP A 90 14.61 10.98 -3.20
N SER A 91 14.94 12.18 -3.67
CA SER A 91 16.03 12.39 -4.62
C SER A 91 17.43 12.04 -4.09
N LYS A 92 17.58 11.81 -2.78
CA LYS A 92 18.85 11.59 -2.09
C LYS A 92 18.94 10.20 -1.45
N THR A 93 17.83 9.49 -1.33
CA THR A 93 17.71 8.24 -0.60
C THR A 93 18.03 7.07 -1.53
N PRO A 94 19.06 6.27 -1.24
CA PRO A 94 19.37 5.10 -2.05
C PRO A 94 18.27 4.04 -1.94
N GLN A 95 18.19 3.12 -2.90
CA GLN A 95 17.33 1.95 -2.79
C GLN A 95 17.90 0.94 -1.77
N PRO A 96 17.07 0.14 -1.07
CA PRO A 96 15.61 0.09 -1.16
C PRO A 96 14.94 1.26 -0.44
N CYS A 97 13.79 1.71 -0.94
CA CYS A 97 12.92 2.69 -0.30
C CYS A 97 11.48 2.56 -0.83
N TRP A 98 10.51 3.13 -0.11
CA TRP A 98 9.10 3.14 -0.47
C TRP A 98 8.77 4.33 -1.37
N ASN A 99 8.33 4.05 -2.60
CA ASN A 99 7.92 5.07 -3.57
C ASN A 99 6.41 5.39 -3.54
N GLY A 100 5.65 4.79 -2.62
CA GLY A 100 4.24 5.09 -2.43
C GLY A 100 3.99 6.19 -1.39
N SER A 101 2.73 6.31 -0.96
CA SER A 101 2.35 7.34 0.01
C SER A 101 2.89 7.05 1.41
N PRO A 102 3.27 8.07 2.21
CA PRO A 102 3.64 7.90 3.61
C PRO A 102 2.53 7.37 4.53
N TYR A 103 1.27 7.49 4.13
CA TYR A 103 0.11 7.06 4.91
C TYR A 103 -0.25 5.59 4.69
N GLN A 104 0.47 4.91 3.82
CA GLN A 104 0.21 3.51 3.50
C GLN A 104 1.04 2.58 4.37
N PRO A 105 0.48 1.42 4.74
CA PRO A 105 1.28 0.31 5.25
C PRO A 105 2.33 -0.05 4.20
N ILE A 106 3.60 0.08 4.58
CA ILE A 106 4.76 -0.21 3.72
C ILE A 106 5.06 -1.70 3.85
N PRO A 107 4.92 -2.52 2.80
CA PRO A 107 5.20 -3.94 2.87
C PRO A 107 6.69 -4.17 3.11
N VAL A 108 7.01 -4.77 4.26
CA VAL A 108 8.38 -5.15 4.64
C VAL A 108 8.75 -6.49 3.99
N THR A 109 7.81 -7.43 3.99
CA THR A 109 7.94 -8.74 3.33
C THR A 109 6.56 -9.32 2.97
N ASP A 110 6.50 -10.02 1.84
CA ASP A 110 5.37 -10.85 1.42
C ASP A 110 5.65 -12.36 1.55
N GLU A 111 6.82 -12.72 2.08
CA GLU A 111 7.29 -14.11 2.24
C GLU A 111 7.26 -14.57 3.70
N ALA A 112 6.53 -13.85 4.57
CA ALA A 112 6.43 -14.22 5.98
C ALA A 112 5.78 -15.60 6.16
N THR A 113 6.38 -16.43 7.00
CA THR A 113 5.77 -17.70 7.40
C THR A 113 4.56 -17.45 8.31
N THR A 114 3.66 -18.43 8.38
CA THR A 114 2.51 -18.37 9.29
C THR A 114 2.92 -18.17 10.74
N GLN A 115 4.01 -18.80 11.18
CA GLN A 115 4.52 -18.66 12.54
C GLN A 115 4.99 -17.23 12.82
N GLN A 116 5.74 -16.62 11.90
CA GLN A 116 6.21 -15.23 12.03
C GLN A 116 5.03 -14.26 12.06
N ALA A 117 4.07 -14.42 11.15
CA ALA A 117 2.88 -13.58 11.11
C ALA A 117 2.04 -13.69 12.40
N LEU A 118 1.84 -14.91 12.92
CA LEU A 118 1.12 -15.12 14.17
C LEU A 118 1.87 -14.51 15.37
N GLN A 119 3.19 -14.67 15.44
CA GLN A 119 4.00 -14.08 16.50
C GLN A 119 3.87 -12.55 16.55
N ILE A 120 3.80 -11.89 15.39
CA ILE A 120 3.57 -10.44 15.30
C ILE A 120 2.15 -10.09 15.77
N ARG A 121 1.13 -10.83 15.31
CA ARG A 121 -0.27 -10.57 15.64
C ARG A 121 -0.60 -10.80 17.11
N GLU A 122 -0.05 -11.84 17.72
CA GLU A 122 -0.27 -12.17 19.13
C GLU A 122 0.39 -11.16 20.08
N ARG A 123 1.46 -10.51 19.61
CA ARG A 123 2.23 -9.52 20.38
C ARG A 123 2.08 -8.12 19.80
N ALA A 124 0.86 -7.73 19.43
CA ALA A 124 0.59 -6.42 18.84
C ALA A 124 1.10 -5.24 19.70
N GLU A 125 1.14 -5.40 21.03
CA GLU A 125 1.72 -4.43 21.97
C GLU A 125 3.23 -4.24 21.80
N ASP A 126 3.96 -5.30 21.42
CA ASP A 126 5.40 -5.26 21.14
C ASP A 126 5.70 -4.75 19.72
N PHE A 127 4.70 -4.79 18.83
CA PHE A 127 4.79 -4.41 17.42
C PHE A 127 3.79 -3.31 17.01
N PRO A 128 3.73 -2.17 17.73
CA PRO A 128 2.85 -1.09 17.35
C PRO A 128 3.22 -0.58 15.94
N GLY A 129 2.22 -0.27 15.12
CA GLY A 129 2.44 0.11 13.72
C GLY A 129 2.84 -1.00 12.78
N ILE A 130 2.92 -2.27 13.21
CA ILE A 130 3.19 -3.41 12.32
C ILE A 130 1.92 -4.25 12.17
N THR A 131 1.58 -4.59 10.93
CA THR A 131 0.47 -5.49 10.61
C THR A 131 0.98 -6.71 9.87
N ALA A 132 0.30 -7.85 10.05
CA ALA A 132 0.56 -9.08 9.30
C ALA A 132 -0.76 -9.64 8.82
N GLU A 133 -1.10 -9.39 7.54
CA GLU A 133 -2.43 -9.64 7.00
C GLU A 133 -2.38 -10.47 5.71
N PRO A 134 -3.37 -11.37 5.49
CA PRO A 134 -3.53 -12.04 4.21
C PRO A 134 -3.83 -11.01 3.12
N THR A 135 -2.90 -10.84 2.18
CA THR A 135 -3.03 -9.88 1.07
C THR A 135 -2.86 -10.61 -0.25
N ALA A 136 -3.60 -10.18 -1.28
CA ALA A 136 -3.43 -10.67 -2.64
C ALA A 136 -2.16 -10.05 -3.26
N VAL A 137 -1.16 -10.89 -3.54
CA VAL A 137 0.10 -10.49 -4.17
C VAL A 137 0.11 -10.97 -5.62
N ARG A 138 0.56 -10.11 -6.54
CA ARG A 138 0.65 -10.44 -7.96
C ARG A 138 1.66 -11.57 -8.17
N ARG A 139 1.23 -12.67 -8.80
CA ARG A 139 2.07 -13.82 -9.12
C ARG A 139 2.17 -14.00 -10.62
N TYR A 140 3.39 -14.13 -11.12
CA TYR A 140 3.68 -14.47 -12.51
C TYR A 140 3.95 -15.96 -12.62
N ALA A 141 2.89 -16.74 -12.82
CA ALA A 141 2.98 -18.16 -13.07
C ALA A 141 3.78 -18.35 -14.38
N ALA A 142 4.94 -18.99 -14.31
CA ALA A 142 5.78 -19.31 -15.46
C ALA A 142 5.56 -20.76 -15.89
N PRO A 143 4.37 -21.12 -16.45
CA PRO A 143 4.07 -22.50 -16.81
C PRO A 143 5.09 -23.00 -17.83
N GLY A 144 5.57 -24.23 -17.64
CA GLY A 144 6.63 -24.81 -18.48
C GLY A 144 7.97 -24.06 -18.42
N LYS A 145 8.21 -23.25 -17.38
CA LYS A 145 9.40 -22.37 -17.24
C LYS A 145 9.49 -21.30 -18.34
N ALA A 146 8.36 -20.92 -18.94
CA ALA A 146 8.32 -19.88 -19.96
C ALA A 146 8.79 -18.52 -19.39
N ARG A 147 9.62 -17.80 -20.15
CA ARG A 147 10.10 -16.46 -19.79
C ARG A 147 9.20 -15.39 -20.42
N THR A 148 8.08 -15.11 -19.78
CA THR A 148 7.03 -14.23 -20.31
C THR A 148 7.14 -12.78 -19.84
N ALA A 149 8.17 -12.43 -19.04
CA ALA A 149 8.31 -11.11 -18.42
C ALA A 149 8.28 -9.93 -19.41
N GLN A 150 8.81 -10.09 -20.62
CA GLN A 150 8.78 -9.02 -21.64
C GLN A 150 7.38 -8.79 -22.22
N VAL A 151 6.59 -9.87 -22.35
CA VAL A 151 5.24 -9.82 -22.92
C VAL A 151 4.22 -9.39 -21.87
N LEU A 152 4.27 -10.01 -20.68
CA LEU A 152 3.38 -9.67 -19.58
C LEU A 152 3.70 -8.29 -19.01
N GLY A 153 4.99 -7.99 -18.87
CA GLY A 153 5.46 -6.79 -18.18
C GLY A 153 5.48 -6.97 -16.67
N TYR A 154 5.52 -5.83 -15.96
CA TYR A 154 5.58 -5.78 -14.51
C TYR A 154 4.76 -4.61 -13.97
N LEU A 155 4.48 -4.67 -12.67
CA LEU A 155 3.80 -3.63 -11.91
C LEU A 155 4.80 -2.80 -11.11
N SER A 156 4.42 -1.57 -10.81
CA SER A 156 5.06 -0.78 -9.77
C SER A 156 4.05 0.14 -9.11
N PRO A 157 4.34 0.69 -7.93
CA PRO A 157 3.49 1.72 -7.33
C PRO A 157 3.30 2.92 -8.27
N VAL A 158 2.11 3.50 -8.21
CA VAL A 158 1.76 4.74 -8.92
C VAL A 158 2.60 5.91 -8.39
N THR A 159 2.97 6.86 -9.26
CA THR A 159 3.63 8.10 -8.83
C THR A 159 2.65 9.23 -8.57
N ASP A 160 3.05 10.24 -7.80
CA ASP A 160 2.20 11.41 -7.53
C ASP A 160 1.83 12.17 -8.82
N GLU A 161 2.72 12.22 -9.82
CA GLU A 161 2.42 12.83 -11.11
C GLU A 161 1.33 12.07 -11.88
N GLU A 162 1.36 10.74 -11.85
CA GLU A 162 0.36 9.90 -12.49
C GLU A 162 -1.01 10.07 -11.84
N ILE A 163 -1.06 10.16 -10.50
CA ILE A 163 -2.29 10.44 -9.75
C ILE A 163 -2.84 11.79 -10.18
N GLN A 164 -2.01 12.83 -10.25
CA GLN A 164 -2.44 14.17 -10.63
C GLN A 164 -3.00 14.20 -12.06
N GLN A 165 -2.38 13.46 -12.98
CA GLN A 165 -2.85 13.36 -14.36
C GLN A 165 -4.16 12.56 -14.49
N ALA A 166 -4.37 11.55 -13.65
CA ALA A 166 -5.56 10.71 -13.68
C ALA A 166 -6.71 11.23 -12.80
N GLN A 167 -6.49 12.29 -12.01
CA GLN A 167 -7.43 12.77 -10.99
C GLN A 167 -8.80 13.11 -11.56
N ASP A 168 -8.84 13.77 -12.72
CA ASP A 168 -10.07 14.15 -13.42
C ASP A 168 -10.55 13.08 -14.42
N GLY A 169 -9.87 11.93 -14.45
CA GLY A 169 -10.15 10.84 -15.36
C GLY A 169 -11.30 9.94 -14.88
N PRO A 170 -11.82 9.07 -15.77
CA PRO A 170 -12.89 8.13 -15.43
C PRO A 170 -12.43 6.99 -14.49
N SER A 171 -11.13 6.89 -14.21
CA SER A 171 -10.51 5.89 -13.34
C SER A 171 -9.34 6.56 -12.59
N PRO A 172 -9.61 7.39 -11.58
CA PRO A 172 -8.55 8.03 -10.81
C PRO A 172 -7.70 6.97 -10.11
N TYR A 173 -6.38 7.20 -10.09
CA TYR A 173 -5.49 6.33 -9.33
C TYR A 173 -5.60 6.62 -7.84
N LEU A 174 -5.59 5.55 -7.07
CA LEU A 174 -5.35 5.63 -5.64
C LEU A 174 -3.86 5.58 -5.42
N ARG A 175 -3.37 6.28 -4.39
CA ARG A 175 -1.96 6.20 -4.01
C ARG A 175 -1.49 4.75 -3.79
N SER A 176 -2.41 3.82 -3.47
CA SER A 176 -2.11 2.41 -3.14
C SER A 176 -2.09 1.52 -4.37
N ASP A 177 -2.44 2.07 -5.53
CA ASP A 177 -2.52 1.30 -6.75
C ASP A 177 -1.14 0.91 -7.24
N GLN A 178 -1.06 -0.34 -7.69
CA GLN A 178 0.01 -0.76 -8.57
C GLN A 178 -0.43 -0.55 -10.03
N VAL A 179 0.46 0.05 -10.82
CA VAL A 179 0.25 0.40 -12.23
C VAL A 179 1.13 -0.49 -13.10
N GLY A 180 0.56 -0.99 -14.20
CA GLY A 180 1.32 -1.69 -15.21
C GLY A 180 2.33 -0.79 -15.93
N ARG A 181 3.62 -1.16 -15.86
CA ARG A 181 4.71 -0.38 -16.48
C ARG A 181 5.08 -0.82 -17.88
N SER A 182 4.83 -2.07 -18.23
CA SER A 182 5.14 -2.64 -19.54
C SER A 182 4.20 -3.77 -19.93
N GLY A 183 4.33 -4.24 -21.16
CA GLY A 183 3.62 -5.42 -21.66
C GLY A 183 2.10 -5.32 -21.57
N ILE A 184 1.46 -6.47 -21.43
CA ILE A 184 0.01 -6.62 -21.24
C ILE A 184 -0.45 -5.87 -19.98
N GLU A 185 0.36 -5.88 -18.91
CA GLU A 185 0.03 -5.18 -17.66
C GLU A 185 -0.21 -3.69 -17.88
N ARG A 186 0.61 -3.02 -18.72
CA ARG A 186 0.41 -1.60 -19.06
C ARG A 186 -0.74 -1.40 -20.04
N THR A 187 -0.81 -2.22 -21.08
CA THR A 187 -1.79 -2.04 -22.16
C THR A 187 -3.24 -2.19 -21.67
N TYR A 188 -3.48 -3.14 -20.76
CA TYR A 188 -4.81 -3.43 -20.21
C TYR A 188 -4.93 -3.00 -18.75
N ASP A 189 -4.13 -2.03 -18.32
CA ASP A 189 -4.04 -1.64 -16.92
C ASP A 189 -5.38 -1.20 -16.33
N LYS A 190 -6.16 -0.46 -17.12
CA LYS A 190 -7.48 0.04 -16.75
C LYS A 190 -8.49 -1.10 -16.53
N GLU A 191 -8.49 -2.08 -17.42
CA GLU A 191 -9.37 -3.25 -17.35
C GLU A 191 -8.93 -4.20 -16.23
N LEU A 192 -7.62 -4.34 -16.03
CA LEU A 192 -7.05 -5.23 -15.03
C LEU A 192 -7.18 -4.68 -13.61
N ARG A 193 -7.06 -3.37 -13.37
CA ARG A 193 -7.10 -2.82 -11.99
C ARG A 193 -8.42 -3.09 -11.27
N GLY A 194 -9.52 -3.20 -12.02
CA GLY A 194 -10.86 -3.28 -11.42
C GLY A 194 -11.27 -1.96 -10.77
N LYS A 195 -12.25 -2.01 -9.86
CA LYS A 195 -12.77 -0.83 -9.16
C LYS A 195 -12.60 -1.01 -7.66
N ALA A 196 -11.92 -0.07 -7.01
CA ALA A 196 -11.72 -0.10 -5.57
C ALA A 196 -13.05 0.06 -4.82
N GLY A 197 -13.16 -0.61 -3.67
CA GLY A 197 -14.24 -0.38 -2.72
C GLY A 197 -13.93 0.85 -1.88
N VAL A 198 -14.92 1.73 -1.66
CA VAL A 198 -14.77 2.88 -0.76
C VAL A 198 -15.76 2.74 0.37
N THR A 199 -15.26 2.58 1.60
CA THR A 199 -16.08 2.60 2.82
C THR A 199 -15.87 3.95 3.50
N ARG A 200 -16.96 4.66 3.78
CA ARG A 200 -16.94 5.96 4.48
C ARG A 200 -17.35 5.73 5.93
N TYR A 201 -16.46 6.10 6.85
CA TYR A 201 -16.79 6.14 8.27
C TYR A 201 -17.01 7.59 8.69
N GLU A 202 -18.12 7.84 9.37
CA GLU A 202 -18.30 9.08 10.12
C GLU A 202 -17.50 8.94 11.42
N VAL A 203 -16.49 9.78 11.58
CA VAL A 203 -15.69 9.86 12.80
C VAL A 203 -16.23 11.02 13.64
N ASP A 204 -16.66 10.71 14.85
CA ASP A 204 -17.09 11.71 15.81
C ASP A 204 -15.85 12.35 16.45
N ASN A 205 -15.80 13.67 16.49
CA ASN A 205 -14.72 14.38 17.16
C ASN A 205 -14.90 14.22 18.68
N LEU A 206 -13.94 13.58 19.36
CA LEU A 206 -13.84 13.56 20.82
C LEU A 206 -13.37 14.92 21.37
#